data_AF-A0A2A5NXL2-F1
#
_entry.id   AF-A0A2A5NXL2-F1
#
_cell.length_a   1.000
_cell.length_b   1.000
_cell.length_c   1.000
_cell.angle_alpha   90.00
_cell.angle_beta   90.00
_cell.angle_gamma   90.00
#
_symmetry.space_group_name_H-M   'P 1'
#
loop_
_entity.id
_entity.type
_entity.pdbx_description
1 polymer ?
#
loop_
_entity_poly.entity_id
_entity_poly.type
_entity_poly.pdbx_seq_one_letter_code
_entity_poly.pdbx_strand_id
1 'polypeptide(L)'
;MELVLSLEDLAKYPFSVEAQEYIRSRGITVEDLLQPEYADVLGRAIERVEEAILRSQVSVKLDRPEVEVLSYPAAVMVASLCSDRAVSSRYAEAEARRAYGLLRREPPEKVLRIARGTFNWDVDRAGVKVGPRAYEYSMSWLDYLKVAMGFKSPHWKLVNRPLANGRVYLQRHELARMVAEALRGRLLSRLSSPPSMEPPQPIREAVERLRSLASARA
;
A
#
# COMPACT_ATOMS: atom_id res chain seq x y z
N MET A 1 -24.33 -3.09 -9.31
CA MET A 1 -23.09 -3.21 -10.11
C MET A 1 -21.92 -3.09 -9.16
N GLU A 2 -21.06 -4.10 -9.11
CA GLU A 2 -19.78 -3.95 -8.41
C GLU A 2 -18.92 -2.93 -9.17
N LEU A 3 -18.30 -2.02 -8.43
CA LEU A 3 -17.40 -1.01 -8.99
C LEU A 3 -16.14 -1.71 -9.51
N VAL A 4 -15.85 -1.56 -10.81
CA VAL A 4 -14.65 -2.09 -11.47
C VAL A 4 -13.56 -1.03 -11.44
N LEU A 5 -12.35 -1.40 -11.03
CA LEU A 5 -11.20 -0.49 -11.02
C LEU A 5 -10.63 -0.33 -12.43
N SER A 6 -10.37 0.90 -12.84
CA SER A 6 -9.67 1.20 -14.09
C SER A 6 -8.18 0.89 -13.97
N LEU A 7 -7.45 0.83 -15.09
CA LEU A 7 -5.99 0.67 -15.06
C LEU A 7 -5.29 1.78 -14.26
N GLU A 8 -5.78 3.02 -14.32
CA GLU A 8 -5.28 4.11 -13.47
C GLU A 8 -5.52 3.84 -11.98
N ASP A 9 -6.66 3.27 -11.62
CA ASP A 9 -6.93 2.88 -10.25
C ASP A 9 -6.01 1.74 -9.81
N LEU A 10 -5.70 0.78 -10.69
CA LEU A 10 -4.70 -0.26 -10.40
C LEU A 10 -3.32 0.39 -10.16
N ALA A 11 -2.94 1.41 -10.93
CA ALA A 11 -1.68 2.14 -10.77
C ALA A 11 -1.62 2.95 -9.47
N LYS A 12 -2.75 3.52 -9.05
CA LYS A 12 -2.89 4.20 -7.76
C LYS A 12 -2.81 3.22 -6.59
N TYR A 13 -3.43 2.06 -6.74
CA TYR A 13 -3.60 1.05 -5.69
C TYR A 13 -3.07 -0.32 -6.13
N PRO A 14 -1.75 -0.46 -6.37
CA PRO A 14 -1.18 -1.69 -6.92
C PRO A 14 -1.26 -2.88 -5.94
N PHE A 15 -1.60 -2.62 -4.67
CA PHE A 15 -1.85 -3.62 -3.63
C PHE A 15 -3.28 -4.17 -3.62
N SER A 16 -4.19 -3.59 -4.42
CA SER A 16 -5.59 -4.05 -4.52
C SER A 16 -5.67 -5.45 -5.12
N VAL A 17 -6.74 -6.19 -4.82
CA VAL A 17 -6.89 -7.57 -5.33
C VAL A 17 -6.90 -7.60 -6.86
N GLU A 18 -7.57 -6.65 -7.50
CA GLU A 18 -7.64 -6.52 -8.95
C GLU A 18 -6.28 -6.16 -9.56
N ALA A 19 -5.50 -5.29 -8.90
CA ALA A 19 -4.16 -4.97 -9.37
C ALA A 19 -3.23 -6.17 -9.24
N GLN A 20 -3.35 -6.94 -8.16
CA GLN A 20 -2.56 -8.16 -7.97
C GLN A 20 -2.96 -9.25 -8.99
N GLU A 21 -4.23 -9.36 -9.35
CA GLU A 21 -4.71 -10.23 -10.44
C GLU A 21 -4.16 -9.80 -11.79
N TYR A 22 -4.22 -8.50 -12.10
CA TYR A 22 -3.63 -7.92 -13.31
C TYR A 22 -2.13 -8.21 -13.39
N ILE A 23 -1.37 -7.93 -12.32
CA ILE A 23 0.07 -8.23 -12.25
C ILE A 23 0.33 -9.72 -12.50
N ARG A 24 -0.43 -10.61 -11.85
CA ARG A 24 -0.26 -12.06 -11.98
C ARG A 24 -0.57 -12.53 -13.41
N SER A 25 -1.56 -11.94 -14.08
CA SER A 25 -1.91 -12.25 -15.47
C SER A 25 -0.82 -11.88 -16.48
N ARG A 26 0.08 -10.96 -16.14
CA ARG A 26 1.22 -10.59 -16.99
C ARG A 26 2.38 -11.59 -16.90
N GLY A 27 2.45 -12.39 -15.83
CA GLY A 27 3.42 -13.48 -15.71
C GLY A 27 4.90 -13.06 -15.72
N ILE A 28 5.20 -11.80 -15.37
CA ILE A 28 6.55 -11.22 -15.44
C ILE A 28 7.46 -11.86 -14.39
N THR A 29 8.59 -12.39 -14.84
CA THR A 29 9.65 -12.98 -14.03
C THR A 29 10.73 -11.96 -13.65
N VAL A 30 11.70 -12.36 -12.82
CA VAL A 30 12.82 -11.48 -12.46
C VAL A 30 13.75 -11.28 -13.66
N GLU A 31 13.91 -12.32 -14.48
CA GLU A 31 14.71 -12.32 -15.70
C GLU A 31 14.12 -11.37 -16.75
N ASP A 32 12.78 -11.32 -16.85
CA ASP A 32 12.09 -10.39 -17.74
C ASP A 32 12.38 -8.92 -17.38
N LEU A 33 12.52 -8.59 -16.09
CA LEU A 33 12.84 -7.23 -15.65
C LEU A 33 14.21 -6.72 -16.14
N LEU A 34 15.07 -7.61 -16.63
CA LEU A 34 16.36 -7.25 -17.22
C LEU A 34 16.27 -6.97 -18.72
N GLN A 35 15.16 -7.33 -19.38
CA GLN A 35 14.97 -7.08 -20.80
C GLN A 35 14.71 -5.58 -21.06
N PRO A 36 15.16 -5.04 -22.20
CA PRO A 36 14.95 -3.63 -22.57
C PRO A 36 13.48 -3.20 -22.48
N GLU A 37 12.54 -4.08 -22.83
CA GLU A 37 11.09 -3.82 -22.77
C GLU A 37 10.59 -3.49 -21.35
N TYR A 38 11.26 -4.00 -20.31
CA TYR A 38 10.90 -3.79 -18.90
C TYR A 38 11.87 -2.85 -18.16
N ALA A 39 12.81 -2.23 -18.87
CA ALA A 39 13.77 -1.31 -18.28
C ALA A 39 13.08 -0.17 -17.50
N ASP A 40 11.96 0.34 -18.04
CA ASP A 40 11.16 1.37 -17.37
C ASP A 40 10.51 0.87 -16.07
N VAL A 41 10.10 -0.40 -16.03
CA VAL A 41 9.50 -1.01 -14.84
C VAL A 41 10.53 -1.14 -13.74
N LEU A 42 11.72 -1.66 -14.06
CA LEU A 42 12.82 -1.79 -13.10
C LEU A 42 13.32 -0.41 -12.64
N GLY A 43 13.51 0.52 -13.57
CA GLY A 43 13.92 1.89 -13.25
C GLY A 43 12.93 2.58 -12.32
N ARG A 44 11.63 2.47 -12.62
CA ARG A 44 10.58 3.00 -11.75
C ARG A 44 10.55 2.31 -10.39
N ALA A 45 10.74 0.99 -10.34
CA ALA A 45 10.77 0.25 -9.08
C ALA A 45 11.89 0.73 -8.14
N ILE A 46 13.10 0.89 -8.69
CA ILE A 46 14.25 1.43 -7.95
C ILE A 46 13.96 2.86 -7.47
N GLU A 47 13.37 3.70 -8.33
CA GLU A 47 12.98 5.06 -7.97
C GLU A 47 11.98 5.08 -6.80
N ARG A 48 10.98 4.19 -6.77
CA ARG A 48 10.03 4.13 -5.63
C ARG A 48 10.75 3.90 -4.30
N VAL A 49 11.71 2.99 -4.26
CA VAL A 49 12.48 2.68 -3.05
C VAL A 49 13.39 3.85 -2.69
N GLU A 50 14.02 4.48 -3.68
CA GLU A 50 14.85 5.66 -3.50
C GLU A 50 14.04 6.86 -2.94
N GLU A 51 12.88 7.15 -3.51
CA GLU A 51 11.96 8.18 -3.01
C GLU A 51 11.52 7.90 -1.57
N ALA A 52 11.23 6.65 -1.24
CA ALA A 52 10.89 6.27 0.12
C ALA A 52 12.05 6.53 1.11
N ILE A 53 13.28 6.20 0.72
CA ILE A 53 14.48 6.43 1.54
C ILE A 53 14.77 7.94 1.70
N LEU A 54 14.69 8.70 0.61
CA LEU A 54 15.11 10.10 0.56
C LEU A 54 14.02 11.09 0.97
N ARG A 55 12.75 10.77 0.75
CA ARG A 55 11.63 11.71 0.90
C ARG A 55 10.50 11.20 1.78
N SER A 56 10.56 9.95 2.25
CA SER A 56 9.50 9.32 3.06
C SER A 56 8.12 9.41 2.38
N GLN A 57 8.12 9.28 1.05
CA GLN A 57 6.94 9.27 0.19
C GLN A 57 7.28 8.56 -1.12
N VAL A 58 6.26 8.05 -1.81
CA VAL A 58 6.39 7.55 -3.19
C VAL A 58 5.49 8.39 -4.08
N SER A 59 6.05 8.98 -5.13
CA SER A 59 5.30 9.80 -6.09
C SER A 59 4.35 8.94 -6.91
N VAL A 60 3.25 9.51 -7.39
CA VAL A 60 2.26 8.82 -8.24
C VAL A 60 2.50 9.26 -9.68
N LYS A 61 2.87 8.32 -10.54
CA LYS A 61 3.12 8.56 -11.97
C LYS A 61 2.09 7.82 -12.80
N LEU A 62 1.22 8.54 -13.50
CA LEU A 62 0.09 7.98 -14.25
C LEU A 62 0.21 8.20 -15.76
N ASP A 63 1.31 8.79 -16.22
CA ASP A 63 1.66 8.92 -17.64
C ASP A 63 1.77 7.54 -18.32
N ARG A 64 2.28 6.54 -17.59
CA ARG A 64 2.35 5.14 -18.04
C ARG A 64 1.80 4.21 -16.94
N PRO A 65 0.47 4.07 -16.82
CA PRO A 65 -0.16 3.30 -15.75
C PRO A 65 0.30 1.84 -15.66
N GLU A 66 0.56 1.18 -16.80
CA GLU A 66 1.07 -0.20 -16.79
C GLU A 66 2.44 -0.31 -16.12
N VAL A 67 3.36 0.61 -16.43
CA VAL A 67 4.68 0.67 -15.77
C VAL A 67 4.52 0.92 -14.28
N GLU A 68 3.62 1.84 -13.89
CA GLU A 68 3.39 2.17 -12.49
C GLU A 68 2.84 0.96 -11.70
N VAL A 69 1.89 0.20 -12.26
CA VAL A 69 1.37 -1.02 -11.64
C VAL A 69 2.46 -2.08 -11.49
N LEU A 70 3.19 -2.36 -12.56
CA LEU A 70 4.22 -3.42 -12.59
C LEU A 70 5.45 -3.07 -11.76
N SER A 71 5.74 -1.77 -11.57
CA SER A 71 6.86 -1.33 -10.74
C SER A 71 6.68 -1.67 -9.26
N TYR A 72 5.45 -1.86 -8.79
CA TYR A 72 5.17 -2.14 -7.38
C TYR A 72 5.73 -3.49 -6.90
N PRO A 73 5.42 -4.64 -7.51
CA PRO A 73 6.04 -5.92 -7.11
C PRO A 73 7.57 -5.91 -7.28
N ALA A 74 8.08 -5.30 -8.36
CA ALA A 74 9.52 -5.14 -8.56
C ALA A 74 10.17 -4.30 -7.43
N ALA A 75 9.53 -3.23 -6.98
CA ALA A 75 10.03 -2.42 -5.87
C ALA A 75 9.97 -3.16 -4.53
N VAL A 76 8.93 -3.97 -4.29
CA VAL A 76 8.87 -4.85 -3.10
C VAL A 76 10.02 -5.85 -3.13
N MET A 77 10.32 -6.45 -4.28
CA MET A 77 11.45 -7.35 -4.45
C MET A 77 12.79 -6.65 -4.17
N VAL A 78 13.05 -5.51 -4.82
CA VAL A 78 14.29 -4.72 -4.63
C VAL A 78 14.45 -4.30 -3.17
N ALA A 79 13.40 -3.75 -2.55
CA ALA A 79 13.43 -3.35 -1.15
C ALA A 79 13.66 -4.53 -0.19
N SER A 80 13.12 -5.72 -0.52
CA SER A 80 13.32 -6.93 0.29
C SER A 80 14.75 -7.47 0.16
N LEU A 81 15.34 -7.45 -1.05
CA LEU A 81 16.73 -7.82 -1.31
C LEU A 81 17.74 -6.94 -0.56
N CYS A 82 17.37 -5.70 -0.21
CA CYS A 82 18.18 -4.87 0.66
C CYS A 82 18.40 -5.50 2.04
N SER A 83 17.53 -6.39 2.53
CA SER A 83 17.66 -7.02 3.86
C SER A 83 17.98 -6.02 4.99
N ASP A 84 17.48 -4.79 4.84
CA ASP A 84 17.74 -3.67 5.74
C ASP A 84 16.43 -3.18 6.35
N ARG A 85 16.41 -3.06 7.68
CA ARG A 85 15.20 -2.69 8.43
C ARG A 85 14.79 -1.24 8.18
N ALA A 86 15.74 -0.33 7.99
CA ALA A 86 15.45 1.08 7.72
C ALA A 86 14.84 1.23 6.31
N VAL A 87 15.39 0.54 5.30
CA VAL A 87 14.82 0.48 3.95
C VAL A 87 13.39 -0.06 4.00
N SER A 88 13.20 -1.22 4.65
CA SER A 88 11.89 -1.87 4.74
C SER A 88 10.84 -0.99 5.41
N SER A 89 11.21 -0.35 6.52
CA SER A 89 10.34 0.56 7.28
C SER A 89 9.98 1.80 6.46
N ARG A 90 10.98 2.46 5.84
CA ARG A 90 10.77 3.67 5.03
C ARG A 90 9.89 3.38 3.81
N TYR A 91 10.13 2.27 3.11
CA TYR A 91 9.32 1.87 1.96
C TYR A 91 7.87 1.56 2.35
N ALA A 92 7.65 0.76 3.39
CA ALA A 92 6.30 0.43 3.85
C ALA A 92 5.52 1.68 4.31
N GLU A 93 6.17 2.60 5.05
CA GLU A 93 5.54 3.85 5.50
C GLU A 93 5.22 4.78 4.31
N ALA A 94 6.13 4.89 3.34
CA ALA A 94 5.96 5.74 2.18
C ALA A 94 4.81 5.27 1.27
N GLU A 95 4.68 3.96 1.04
CA GLU A 95 3.56 3.37 0.29
C GLU A 95 2.23 3.51 1.05
N ALA A 96 2.23 3.31 2.37
CA ALA A 96 1.04 3.53 3.20
C ALA A 96 0.59 5.01 3.15
N ARG A 97 1.55 5.95 3.22
CA ARG A 97 1.28 7.38 3.11
C ARG A 97 0.73 7.75 1.73
N ARG A 98 1.29 7.18 0.66
CA ARG A 98 0.78 7.32 -0.72
C ARG A 98 -0.68 6.86 -0.79
N ALA A 99 -0.97 5.64 -0.34
CA ALA A 99 -2.31 5.07 -0.34
C ALA A 99 -3.31 5.95 0.44
N TYR A 100 -2.95 6.39 1.65
CA TYR A 100 -3.79 7.30 2.44
C TYR A 100 -4.08 8.62 1.72
N GLY A 101 -3.05 9.23 1.13
CA GLY A 101 -3.14 10.52 0.45
C GLY A 101 -4.09 10.50 -0.74
N LEU A 102 -4.15 9.37 -1.45
CA LEU A 102 -5.06 9.10 -2.56
C LEU A 102 -6.47 8.74 -2.07
N LEU A 103 -6.59 7.71 -1.22
CA LEU A 103 -7.89 7.17 -0.77
C LEU A 103 -8.77 8.20 -0.06
N ARG A 104 -8.19 9.10 0.72
CA ARG A 104 -8.97 10.14 1.44
C ARG A 104 -9.71 11.10 0.49
N ARG A 105 -9.34 11.13 -0.80
CA ARG A 105 -9.93 11.98 -1.84
C ARG A 105 -10.87 11.20 -2.78
N GLU A 106 -10.92 9.88 -2.66
CA GLU A 106 -11.75 9.03 -3.51
C GLU A 106 -13.24 9.09 -3.11
N PRO A 107 -14.15 8.73 -4.02
CA PRO A 107 -15.54 8.52 -3.68
C PRO A 107 -15.68 7.30 -2.75
N PRO A 108 -16.69 7.30 -1.86
CA PRO A 108 -16.82 6.25 -0.85
C PRO A 108 -16.93 4.83 -1.39
N GLU A 109 -17.55 4.66 -2.54
CA GLU A 109 -17.76 3.38 -3.21
C GLU A 109 -16.41 2.73 -3.54
N LYS A 110 -15.43 3.52 -3.96
CA LYS A 110 -14.09 3.02 -4.29
C LYS A 110 -13.30 2.64 -3.04
N VAL A 111 -13.38 3.44 -1.97
CA VAL A 111 -12.75 3.11 -0.69
C VAL A 111 -13.32 1.81 -0.12
N LEU A 112 -14.65 1.63 -0.18
CA LEU A 112 -15.31 0.39 0.20
C LEU A 112 -14.87 -0.79 -0.66
N ARG A 113 -14.78 -0.62 -1.98
CA ARG A 113 -14.34 -1.68 -2.89
C ARG A 113 -12.94 -2.17 -2.53
N ILE A 114 -12.00 -1.25 -2.30
CA ILE A 114 -10.63 -1.59 -1.93
C ILE A 114 -10.60 -2.28 -0.55
N ALA A 115 -11.29 -1.74 0.44
CA ALA A 115 -11.34 -2.32 1.79
C ALA A 115 -11.90 -3.75 1.80
N ARG A 116 -13.04 -3.98 1.12
CA ARG A 116 -13.67 -5.30 1.00
C ARG A 116 -12.82 -6.25 0.17
N GLY A 117 -12.49 -5.90 -1.06
CA GLY A 117 -11.81 -6.80 -1.99
C GLY A 117 -10.40 -7.15 -1.55
N THR A 118 -9.67 -6.19 -0.96
CA THR A 118 -8.23 -6.37 -0.69
C THR A 118 -7.94 -6.90 0.71
N PHE A 119 -8.78 -6.56 1.69
CA PHE A 119 -8.56 -6.92 3.09
C PHE A 119 -9.68 -7.79 3.67
N ASN A 120 -10.71 -8.11 2.89
CA ASN A 120 -11.86 -8.90 3.29
C ASN A 120 -12.53 -8.38 4.56
N TRP A 121 -12.64 -7.05 4.67
CA TRP A 121 -13.29 -6.41 5.81
C TRP A 121 -14.80 -6.33 5.61
N ASP A 122 -15.54 -6.58 6.68
CA ASP A 122 -16.95 -6.22 6.78
C ASP A 122 -17.05 -4.70 7.01
N VAL A 123 -17.21 -3.97 5.91
CA VAL A 123 -17.41 -2.52 5.87
C VAL A 123 -18.63 -2.19 5.02
N ASP A 124 -19.43 -1.20 5.41
CA ASP A 124 -20.61 -0.73 4.67
C ASP A 124 -20.72 0.78 4.64
N ARG A 125 -21.52 1.30 3.70
CA ARG A 125 -21.97 2.69 3.75
C ARG A 125 -22.76 2.92 5.06
N ALA A 126 -22.53 4.06 5.66
CA ALA A 126 -23.31 4.58 6.77
C ALA A 126 -23.73 6.03 6.47
N GLY A 127 -24.73 6.49 7.20
CA GLY A 127 -25.22 7.87 7.16
C GLY A 127 -25.52 8.37 8.56
N VAL A 128 -24.62 8.10 9.51
CA VAL A 128 -24.84 8.42 10.92
C VAL A 128 -24.19 9.76 11.25
N LYS A 129 -24.91 10.62 11.97
CA LYS A 129 -24.38 11.85 12.55
C LYS A 129 -24.31 11.70 14.06
N VAL A 130 -23.14 12.00 14.64
CA VAL A 130 -22.95 12.06 16.09
C VAL A 130 -22.39 13.44 16.41
N GLY A 131 -23.24 14.29 16.99
CA GLY A 131 -22.94 15.71 17.16
C GLY A 131 -22.59 16.38 15.83
N PRO A 132 -21.46 17.12 15.73
CA PRO A 132 -21.06 17.80 14.50
C PRO A 132 -20.41 16.87 13.46
N ARG A 133 -20.20 15.59 13.78
CA ARG A 133 -19.47 14.66 12.92
C ARG A 133 -20.42 13.78 12.13
N ALA A 134 -20.20 13.71 10.83
CA ALA A 134 -20.85 12.75 9.94
C ALA A 134 -19.93 11.57 9.67
N TYR A 135 -20.50 10.36 9.73
CA TYR A 135 -19.82 9.09 9.50
C TYR A 135 -20.42 8.43 8.27
N GLU A 136 -19.59 8.27 7.25
CA GLU A 136 -19.97 7.78 5.91
C GLU A 136 -19.84 6.26 5.79
N TYR A 137 -19.16 5.62 6.75
CA TYR A 137 -18.87 4.19 6.76
C TYR A 137 -19.14 3.59 8.13
N SER A 138 -19.35 2.28 8.11
CA SER A 138 -19.35 1.42 9.28
C SER A 138 -18.47 0.21 9.02
N MET A 139 -17.84 -0.34 10.06
CA MET A 139 -16.95 -1.50 10.00
C MET A 139 -17.25 -2.44 11.15
N SER A 140 -17.19 -3.76 10.95
CA SER A 140 -17.25 -4.73 12.06
C SER A 140 -16.18 -4.41 13.10
N TRP A 141 -16.55 -4.41 14.38
CA TRP A 141 -15.62 -4.14 15.47
C TRP A 141 -14.42 -5.11 15.48
N LEU A 142 -14.62 -6.35 15.02
CA LEU A 142 -13.57 -7.37 14.91
C LEU A 142 -12.50 -6.94 13.91
N ASP A 143 -12.90 -6.56 12.69
CA ASP A 143 -11.97 -6.11 11.67
C ASP A 143 -11.33 -4.78 12.06
N TYR A 144 -12.09 -3.90 12.71
CA TYR A 144 -11.57 -2.65 13.24
C TYR A 144 -10.41 -2.90 14.22
N LEU A 145 -10.59 -3.79 15.20
CA LEU A 145 -9.55 -4.08 16.19
C LEU A 145 -8.29 -4.69 15.58
N LYS A 146 -8.40 -5.57 14.57
CA LYS A 146 -7.24 -6.18 13.89
C LYS A 146 -6.25 -5.12 13.40
N VAL A 147 -6.76 -4.00 12.87
CA VAL A 147 -5.93 -2.89 12.35
C VAL A 147 -5.61 -1.88 13.45
N ALA A 148 -6.58 -1.56 14.30
CA ALA A 148 -6.45 -0.49 15.30
C ALA A 148 -5.32 -0.74 16.32
N MET A 149 -4.94 -2.00 16.53
CA MET A 149 -3.77 -2.38 17.35
C MET A 149 -2.45 -1.81 16.82
N GLY A 150 -2.34 -1.56 15.51
CA GLY A 150 -1.17 -0.92 14.90
C GLY A 150 -1.02 0.57 15.25
N PHE A 151 -2.11 1.22 15.70
CA PHE A 151 -2.09 2.63 16.07
C PHE A 151 -1.74 2.86 17.54
N LYS A 152 -0.79 3.78 17.75
CA LYS A 152 -0.41 4.26 19.09
C LYS A 152 -1.39 5.29 19.65
N SER A 153 -2.02 6.10 18.79
CA SER A 153 -2.88 7.22 19.24
C SER A 153 -4.15 6.73 19.94
N PRO A 154 -4.54 7.34 21.08
CA PRO A 154 -5.79 7.02 21.80
C PRO A 154 -7.04 7.12 20.93
N HIS A 155 -7.04 7.98 19.90
CA HIS A 155 -8.16 8.17 18.97
C HIS A 155 -8.63 6.86 18.31
N TRP A 156 -7.73 5.90 18.12
CA TRP A 156 -8.03 4.62 17.49
C TRP A 156 -8.45 3.51 18.48
N LYS A 157 -8.40 3.78 19.78
CA LYS A 157 -8.86 2.79 20.77
C LYS A 157 -10.38 2.69 20.70
N LEU A 158 -10.91 1.45 20.68
CA LEU A 158 -12.34 1.19 20.47
C LEU A 158 -13.24 1.95 21.46
N VAL A 159 -12.78 2.10 22.71
CA VAL A 159 -13.47 2.88 23.76
C VAL A 159 -13.69 4.35 23.41
N ASN A 160 -12.90 4.89 22.47
CA ASN A 160 -12.98 6.28 21.99
C ASN A 160 -13.70 6.39 20.63
N ARG A 161 -14.41 5.34 20.20
CA ARG A 161 -15.09 5.29 18.89
C ARG A 161 -16.60 5.21 19.05
N PRO A 162 -17.38 5.81 18.14
CA PRO A 162 -18.80 5.52 18.02
C PRO A 162 -18.99 4.06 17.57
N LEU A 163 -19.60 3.25 18.45
CA LEU A 163 -19.89 1.83 18.25
C LEU A 163 -21.37 1.60 18.53
N ALA A 164 -22.10 1.00 17.60
CA ALA A 164 -23.46 0.53 17.83
C ALA A 164 -23.73 -0.74 17.03
N ASN A 165 -24.47 -1.69 17.60
CA ASN A 165 -24.83 -2.97 16.96
C ASN A 165 -23.60 -3.72 16.39
N GLY A 166 -22.49 -3.72 17.12
CA GLY A 166 -21.24 -4.37 16.68
C GLY A 166 -20.50 -3.65 15.54
N ARG A 167 -20.94 -2.44 15.14
CA ARG A 167 -20.32 -1.68 14.04
C ARG A 167 -19.69 -0.40 14.54
N VAL A 168 -18.42 -0.20 14.20
CA VAL A 168 -17.65 1.02 14.45
C VAL A 168 -17.89 1.99 13.30
N TYR A 169 -18.28 3.22 13.61
CA TYR A 169 -18.52 4.25 12.60
C TYR A 169 -17.25 5.03 12.29
N LEU A 170 -17.00 5.24 10.99
CA LEU A 170 -15.78 5.83 10.46
C LEU A 170 -16.12 6.95 9.46
N GLN A 171 -15.33 8.01 9.48
CA GLN A 171 -15.26 9.03 8.43
C GLN A 171 -14.35 8.55 7.31
N ARG A 172 -14.43 9.17 6.12
CA ARG A 172 -13.60 8.79 4.95
C ARG A 172 -12.11 8.74 5.22
N HIS A 173 -11.56 9.76 5.86
CA HIS A 173 -10.14 9.78 6.18
C HIS A 173 -9.76 8.68 7.19
N GLU A 174 -10.70 8.26 8.04
CA GLU A 174 -10.45 7.21 9.02
C GLU A 174 -10.39 5.84 8.35
N LEU A 175 -11.36 5.51 7.48
CA LEU A 175 -11.30 4.26 6.71
C LEU A 175 -10.08 4.23 5.78
N ALA A 176 -9.76 5.35 5.11
CA ALA A 176 -8.54 5.46 4.30
C ALA A 176 -7.27 5.24 5.14
N ARG A 177 -7.22 5.73 6.38
CA ARG A 177 -6.07 5.53 7.28
C ARG A 177 -5.98 4.08 7.76
N MET A 178 -7.10 3.41 8.00
CA MET A 178 -7.14 1.97 8.31
C MET A 178 -6.55 1.15 7.16
N VAL A 179 -6.99 1.41 5.91
CA VAL A 179 -6.44 0.74 4.71
C VAL A 179 -4.93 0.94 4.60
N ALA A 180 -4.45 2.17 4.81
CA ALA A 180 -3.02 2.47 4.78
C ALA A 180 -2.22 1.73 5.85
N GLU A 181 -2.74 1.62 7.07
CA GLU A 181 -2.07 0.89 8.16
C GLU A 181 -2.02 -0.62 7.89
N ALA A 182 -3.11 -1.19 7.36
CA ALA A 182 -3.14 -2.58 6.96
C ALA A 182 -2.15 -2.88 5.80
N LEU A 183 -2.04 -1.97 4.84
CA LEU A 183 -1.01 -2.04 3.79
C LEU A 183 0.40 -1.99 4.38
N ARG A 184 0.66 -1.06 5.30
CA ARG A 184 1.95 -0.92 5.99
C ARG A 184 2.36 -2.24 6.67
N GLY A 185 1.45 -2.84 7.44
CA GLY A 185 1.68 -4.11 8.11
C GLY A 185 1.95 -5.26 7.12
N ARG A 186 1.16 -5.34 6.05
CA ARG A 186 1.34 -6.35 4.98
C ARG A 186 2.70 -6.21 4.29
N LEU A 187 3.13 -4.99 3.98
CA LEU A 187 4.43 -4.72 3.37
C LEU A 187 5.57 -5.09 4.31
N LEU A 188 5.52 -4.69 5.58
CA LEU A 188 6.56 -5.04 6.55
C LEU A 188 6.71 -6.57 6.71
N SER A 189 5.59 -7.30 6.76
CA SER A 189 5.61 -8.76 6.81
C SER A 189 6.24 -9.37 5.56
N ARG A 190 5.93 -8.85 4.36
CA ARG A 190 6.52 -9.34 3.10
C ARG A 190 8.01 -9.03 3.00
N LEU A 191 8.41 -7.81 3.37
CA LEU A 191 9.80 -7.34 3.26
C LEU A 191 10.75 -8.05 4.23
N SER A 192 10.21 -8.59 5.33
CA SER A 192 10.98 -9.35 6.33
C SER A 192 11.36 -10.76 5.85
N SER A 193 10.90 -11.19 4.68
CA SER A 193 11.20 -12.49 4.08
C SER A 193 11.86 -12.29 2.71
N PRO A 194 13.18 -12.00 2.67
CA PRO A 194 13.89 -11.82 1.41
C PRO A 194 13.81 -13.07 0.53
N PRO A 195 13.72 -12.90 -0.80
CA PRO A 195 13.70 -14.03 -1.72
C PRO A 195 15.03 -14.80 -1.62
N SER A 196 14.96 -16.13 -1.64
CA SER A 196 16.14 -17.02 -1.53
C SER A 196 16.96 -17.12 -2.83
N MET A 197 16.92 -16.09 -3.67
CA MET A 197 17.64 -16.06 -4.94
C MET A 197 18.77 -15.05 -4.88
N GLU A 198 19.86 -15.32 -5.61
CA GLU A 198 20.85 -14.29 -5.87
C GLU A 198 20.33 -13.33 -6.96
N PRO A 199 20.30 -12.01 -6.71
CA PRO A 199 19.86 -11.07 -7.71
C PRO A 199 20.90 -10.96 -8.84
N PRO A 200 20.44 -10.84 -10.10
CA PRO A 200 21.27 -10.46 -11.24
C PRO A 200 22.04 -9.16 -10.99
N GLN A 201 23.17 -8.99 -11.67
CA GLN A 201 24.11 -7.89 -11.43
C GLN A 201 23.48 -6.48 -11.41
N PRO A 202 22.59 -6.10 -12.36
CA PRO A 202 21.98 -4.76 -12.32
C PRO A 202 21.13 -4.51 -11.08
N ILE A 203 20.44 -5.54 -10.60
CA ILE A 203 19.61 -5.45 -9.38
C ILE A 203 20.51 -5.42 -8.14
N ARG A 204 21.60 -6.19 -8.14
CA ARG A 204 22.60 -6.20 -7.06
C ARG A 204 23.20 -4.81 -6.84
N GLU A 205 23.65 -4.15 -7.91
CA GLU A 205 24.19 -2.80 -7.87
C GLU A 205 23.17 -1.78 -7.35
N ALA A 206 21.91 -1.89 -7.80
CA ALA A 206 20.84 -1.04 -7.30
C ALA A 206 20.59 -1.24 -5.80
N VAL A 207 20.60 -2.49 -5.32
CA VAL A 207 20.43 -2.85 -3.90
C VAL A 207 21.56 -2.27 -3.04
N GLU A 208 22.81 -2.41 -3.48
CA GLU A 208 23.98 -1.85 -2.77
C GLU A 208 23.87 -0.33 -2.67
N ARG A 209 23.55 0.35 -3.77
CA ARG A 209 23.32 1.80 -3.79
C ARG A 209 22.22 2.23 -2.81
N LEU A 210 21.09 1.50 -2.78
CA LEU A 210 19.97 1.81 -1.88
C LEU A 210 20.33 1.59 -0.41
N ARG A 211 21.14 0.56 -0.09
CA ARG A 211 21.69 0.36 1.27
C ARG A 211 22.57 1.53 1.68
N SER A 212 23.49 1.96 0.82
CA SER A 212 24.35 3.11 1.10
C SER A 212 23.54 4.39 1.36
N LEU A 213 22.49 4.65 0.56
CA LEU A 213 21.58 5.78 0.78
C LEU A 213 20.83 5.69 2.12
N ALA A 214 20.42 4.48 2.52
CA ALA A 214 19.71 4.28 3.77
C ALA A 214 20.60 4.55 4.99
N SER A 215 21.84 4.05 4.96
CA SER A 215 22.85 4.23 6.01
C SER A 215 23.29 5.68 6.18
N ALA A 216 23.38 6.45 5.09
CA ALA A 216 23.72 7.88 5.14
C ALA A 216 22.67 8.75 5.88
N ARG A 217 21.49 8.19 6.18
CA ARG A 217 20.40 8.85 6.90
C ARG A 217 20.04 8.18 8.23
N ALA A 218 20.82 7.19 8.68
CA ALA A 218 20.65 6.57 9.99
C ALA A 218 21.30 7.44 11.06
#